data_AF-A0A1Y3W8W9-F1
#
_entry.id   AF-A0A1Y3W8W9-F1
#
_cell.length_a   1.000
_cell.length_b   1.000
_cell.length_c   1.000
_cell.angle_alpha   90.00
_cell.angle_beta   90.00
_cell.angle_gamma   90.00
#
_symmetry.space_group_name_H-M   'P 1'
#
loop_
_entity.id
_entity.type
_entity.pdbx_description
1 polymer ?
#
loop_
_entity_poly.entity_id
_entity_poly.type
_entity_poly.pdbx_seq_one_letter_code
_entity_poly.pdbx_strand_id
1 'polypeptide(L)'
;MKKLLALMLAAVLALTMLTACGGGKGKDVDISDVNAILQSQGLDVEVKSSMELNTVMSIFKTTMRQNDIYLVDTEILAAELGPLMPGFACWQVYSSSQQYDVSLEHAAANAVRDLIAGYGANYRFYVSGIELIEPSTQIRYWFVIVGAKNP
;
A
#
# COMPACT_ATOMS: atom_id res chain seq x y z
N MET A 1 1.52 13.23 18.64
CA MET A 1 2.53 13.90 17.77
C MET A 1 3.99 13.61 18.16
N LYS A 2 4.45 13.75 19.43
CA LYS A 2 5.86 13.43 19.79
C LYS A 2 6.20 11.94 19.93
N LYS A 3 5.19 11.05 19.98
CA LYS A 3 5.38 9.62 20.25
C LYS A 3 5.64 8.76 18.99
N LEU A 4 5.24 9.22 17.80
CA LEU A 4 5.42 8.49 16.54
C LEU A 4 6.84 8.68 15.95
N LEU A 5 7.36 9.91 16.00
CA LEU A 5 8.75 10.22 15.63
C LEU A 5 9.78 9.39 16.42
N ALA A 6 9.53 9.16 17.71
CA ALA A 6 10.38 8.32 18.55
C ALA A 6 10.27 6.83 18.18
N LEU A 7 9.14 6.39 17.63
CA LEU A 7 8.90 5.00 17.24
C LEU A 7 9.71 4.64 15.98
N MET A 8 9.75 5.53 14.98
CA MET A 8 10.55 5.32 13.76
C MET A 8 12.05 5.29 14.05
N LEU A 9 12.53 6.11 15.00
CA LEU A 9 13.95 6.10 15.39
C LEU A 9 14.33 4.84 16.19
N ALA A 10 13.40 4.31 17.01
CA ALA A 10 13.59 3.08 17.76
C ALA A 10 13.56 1.82 16.86
N ALA A 11 12.82 1.85 15.75
CA ALA A 11 12.78 0.76 14.77
C ALA A 11 14.15 0.48 14.12
N VAL A 12 15.03 1.48 14.03
CA VAL A 12 16.41 1.31 13.52
C VAL A 12 17.33 0.66 14.56
N LEU A 13 17.04 0.81 15.85
CA LEU A 13 17.88 0.29 16.94
C LEU A 13 17.45 -1.09 17.47
N ALA A 14 16.22 -1.54 17.18
CA ALA A 14 15.66 -2.80 17.70
C ALA A 14 15.90 -4.04 16.80
N LEU A 15 16.84 -3.96 15.86
CA LEU A 15 17.18 -5.03 14.89
C LEU A 15 17.80 -6.31 15.50
N THR A 16 17.89 -6.42 16.82
CA THR A 16 18.32 -7.64 17.48
C THR A 16 17.28 -8.06 18.50
N MET A 17 16.75 -9.27 18.33
CA MET A 17 15.86 -10.01 19.24
C MET A 17 14.35 -9.77 19.05
N LEU A 18 13.76 -10.50 18.10
CA LEU A 18 12.41 -11.06 18.28
C LEU A 18 12.16 -12.13 17.21
N THR A 19 12.42 -13.38 17.57
CA THR A 19 11.90 -14.54 16.84
C THR A 19 10.59 -15.00 17.48
N ALA A 20 9.66 -15.38 16.61
CA ALA A 20 8.51 -16.27 16.80
C ALA A 20 7.24 -15.71 17.48
N CYS A 21 6.26 -15.32 16.65
CA CYS A 21 4.95 -15.97 16.60
C CYS A 21 4.26 -15.66 15.26
N GLY A 22 4.01 -16.70 14.44
CA GLY A 22 2.86 -16.76 13.53
C GLY A 22 2.61 -15.66 12.49
N GLY A 23 3.62 -14.97 11.96
CA GLY A 23 3.42 -13.94 10.94
C GLY A 23 2.86 -14.53 9.64
N GLY A 24 1.55 -14.36 9.43
CA GLY A 24 0.86 -14.78 8.21
C GLY A 24 1.63 -14.34 6.96
N LYS A 25 1.75 -15.25 5.99
CA LYS A 25 2.38 -14.97 4.69
C LYS A 25 1.52 -13.94 3.94
N GLY A 26 1.69 -12.67 4.26
CA GLY A 26 1.07 -11.58 3.51
C GLY A 26 1.49 -11.65 2.04
N LYS A 27 0.51 -11.54 1.14
CA LYS A 27 0.67 -11.53 -0.31
C LYS A 27 1.00 -10.11 -0.77
N ASP A 28 1.87 -9.96 -1.78
CA ASP A 28 2.10 -8.69 -2.47
C ASP A 28 1.19 -8.60 -3.71
N VAL A 29 0.82 -7.39 -4.13
CA VAL A 29 -0.13 -7.18 -5.25
C VAL A 29 0.40 -7.75 -6.57
N ASP A 30 -0.46 -8.44 -7.32
CA ASP A 30 -0.17 -8.86 -8.69
C ASP A 30 -0.65 -7.81 -9.71
N ILE A 31 0.29 -7.13 -10.36
CA ILE A 31 0.00 -6.06 -11.33
C ILE A 31 -0.74 -6.58 -12.56
N SER A 32 -0.50 -7.82 -12.98
CA SER A 32 -1.15 -8.39 -14.16
C SER A 32 -2.65 -8.51 -13.92
N ASP A 33 -3.03 -8.95 -12.73
CA ASP A 33 -4.42 -9.05 -12.30
C ASP A 33 -5.05 -7.65 -12.13
N VAL A 34 -4.33 -6.67 -11.58
CA VAL A 34 -4.81 -5.28 -11.50
C VAL A 34 -5.15 -4.74 -12.90
N ASN A 35 -4.25 -4.91 -13.87
CA ASN A 35 -4.48 -4.46 -15.24
C ASN A 35 -5.67 -5.18 -15.89
N ALA A 36 -5.84 -6.49 -15.68
CA ALA A 36 -6.99 -7.23 -16.17
C ALA A 36 -8.31 -6.71 -15.58
N ILE A 37 -8.33 -6.38 -14.28
CA ILE A 37 -9.51 -5.80 -13.62
C ILE A 37 -9.83 -4.42 -14.20
N LEU A 38 -8.84 -3.54 -14.35
CA LEU A 38 -9.05 -2.20 -14.94
C LEU A 38 -9.58 -2.29 -16.37
N GLN A 39 -9.03 -3.19 -17.19
CA GLN A 39 -9.53 -3.43 -18.54
C GLN A 39 -10.99 -3.94 -18.52
N SER A 40 -11.34 -4.84 -17.61
CA SER A 40 -12.72 -5.32 -17.44
C SER A 40 -13.70 -4.22 -17.02
N GLN A 41 -13.20 -3.15 -16.38
CA GLN A 41 -13.95 -1.95 -16.03
C GLN A 41 -14.02 -0.92 -17.17
N GLY A 42 -13.44 -1.22 -18.34
CA GLY A 42 -13.43 -0.33 -19.51
C GLY A 42 -12.35 0.77 -19.46
N LEU A 43 -11.35 0.64 -18.58
CA LEU A 43 -10.23 1.59 -18.49
C LEU A 43 -9.05 1.07 -19.31
N ASP A 44 -8.72 1.79 -20.39
CA ASP A 44 -7.54 1.51 -21.23
C ASP A 44 -6.30 2.21 -20.66
N VAL A 45 -5.84 1.72 -19.51
CA VAL A 45 -4.66 2.24 -18.80
C VAL A 45 -3.81 1.08 -18.32
N GLU A 46 -2.49 1.19 -18.52
CA GLU A 46 -1.51 0.23 -18.02
C GLU A 46 -0.88 0.73 -16.71
N VAL A 47 -1.00 -0.07 -15.66
CA VAL A 47 -0.37 0.16 -14.35
C VAL A 47 0.94 -0.62 -14.28
N LYS A 48 1.95 -0.03 -13.63
CA LYS A 48 3.30 -0.59 -13.49
C LYS A 48 3.77 -0.65 -12.04
N SER A 49 4.82 -1.44 -11.80
CA SER A 49 5.55 -1.37 -10.53
C SER A 49 6.49 -0.17 -10.53
N SER A 50 6.79 0.35 -9.34
CA SER A 50 7.83 1.35 -9.12
C SER A 50 8.68 0.94 -7.93
N MET A 51 9.98 1.17 -8.03
CA MET A 51 10.93 0.86 -6.96
C MET A 51 10.64 1.70 -5.71
N GLU A 52 10.27 2.97 -5.90
CA GLU A 52 9.92 3.90 -4.84
C GLU A 52 8.69 3.41 -4.07
N LEU A 53 7.60 3.07 -4.77
CA LEU A 53 6.40 2.51 -4.15
C LEU A 53 6.67 1.20 -3.41
N ASN A 54 7.46 0.30 -4.01
CA ASN A 54 7.80 -0.97 -3.38
C ASN A 54 8.70 -0.80 -2.14
N THR A 55 9.60 0.18 -2.15
CA THR A 55 10.46 0.49 -0.99
C THR A 55 9.60 1.00 0.16
N VAL A 56 8.71 1.94 -0.12
CA VAL A 56 7.77 2.48 0.86
C VAL A 56 6.85 1.40 1.41
N MET A 57 6.30 0.55 0.54
CA MET A 57 5.44 -0.56 0.93
C MET A 57 6.18 -1.58 1.82
N SER A 58 7.46 -1.84 1.55
CA SER A 58 8.30 -2.74 2.36
C SER A 58 8.54 -2.20 3.78
N ILE A 59 8.81 -0.89 3.90
CA ILE A 59 8.94 -0.22 5.20
C ILE A 59 7.62 -0.35 5.96
N PHE A 60 6.50 -0.03 5.31
CA PHE A 60 5.17 -0.11 5.88
C PHE A 60 4.82 -1.52 6.37
N LYS A 61 5.01 -2.54 5.52
CA LYS A 61 4.80 -3.95 5.84
C LYS A 61 5.57 -4.38 7.10
N THR A 62 6.80 -3.89 7.22
CA THR A 62 7.66 -4.20 8.37
C THR A 62 7.13 -3.55 9.65
N THR A 63 6.81 -2.27 9.60
CA THR A 63 6.28 -1.52 10.76
C THR A 63 4.94 -2.08 11.24
N MET A 64 4.02 -2.37 10.31
CA MET A 64 2.69 -2.90 10.61
C MET A 64 2.77 -4.24 11.35
N ARG A 65 3.59 -5.17 10.84
CA ARG A 65 3.77 -6.49 11.45
C ARG A 65 4.43 -6.41 12.82
N GLN A 66 5.42 -5.52 13.01
CA GLN A 66 6.11 -5.38 14.28
C GLN A 66 5.21 -4.83 15.40
N ASN A 67 4.20 -4.01 15.04
CA ASN A 67 3.36 -3.32 16.00
C ASN A 67 1.92 -3.90 16.07
N ASP A 68 1.65 -4.99 15.34
CA ASP A 68 0.32 -5.62 15.24
C ASP A 68 -0.78 -4.61 14.82
N ILE A 69 -0.42 -3.71 13.91
CA ILE A 69 -1.32 -2.67 13.39
C ILE A 69 -1.94 -3.20 12.09
N TYR A 70 -3.27 -3.18 12.01
CA TYR A 70 -4.03 -3.58 10.81
C TYR A 70 -5.04 -2.53 10.36
N LEU A 71 -5.10 -1.40 11.06
CA LEU A 71 -5.86 -0.22 10.71
C LEU A 71 -4.95 0.99 10.89
N VAL A 72 -4.81 1.79 9.83
CA VAL A 72 -3.94 2.97 9.82
C VAL A 72 -4.73 4.13 9.28
N ASP A 73 -4.54 5.28 9.92
CA ASP A 73 -4.94 6.55 9.36
C ASP A 73 -4.08 6.82 8.11
N THR A 74 -4.68 6.64 6.93
CA THR A 74 -4.00 6.74 5.65
C THR A 74 -3.53 8.16 5.34
N GLU A 75 -4.16 9.19 5.92
CA GLU A 75 -3.75 10.58 5.75
C GLU A 75 -2.44 10.86 6.50
N ILE A 76 -2.34 10.39 7.74
CA ILE A 76 -1.09 10.51 8.52
C ILE A 76 0.04 9.76 7.81
N LEU A 77 -0.24 8.54 7.35
CA LEU A 77 0.76 7.75 6.63
C LEU A 77 1.19 8.45 5.33
N ALA A 78 0.25 9.07 4.59
CA ALA A 78 0.58 9.83 3.41
C ALA A 78 1.44 11.07 3.72
N ALA A 79 1.23 11.75 4.84
CA ALA A 79 2.11 12.86 5.23
C ALA A 79 3.54 12.39 5.52
N GLU A 80 3.70 11.23 6.15
CA GLU A 80 5.02 10.69 6.56
C GLU A 80 5.81 10.09 5.40
N LEU A 81 5.13 9.46 4.42
CA LEU A 81 5.78 8.80 3.29
C LEU A 81 6.14 9.74 2.14
N GLY A 82 5.60 10.96 2.11
CA GLY A 82 5.82 11.93 1.02
C GLY A 82 7.28 12.20 0.65
N PRO A 83 8.21 12.35 1.61
CA PRO A 83 9.63 12.52 1.29
C PRO A 83 10.26 11.32 0.56
N LEU A 84 9.66 10.13 0.64
CA LEU A 84 10.14 8.89 0.00
C LEU A 84 9.53 8.64 -1.38
N MET A 85 8.69 9.57 -1.87
CA MET A 85 7.95 9.47 -3.12
C MET A 85 8.41 10.47 -4.19
N PRO A 86 9.72 10.64 -4.46
CA PRO A 86 10.18 11.63 -5.43
C PRO A 86 9.71 11.28 -6.84
N GLY A 87 9.39 12.32 -7.62
CA GLY A 87 9.02 12.18 -9.03
C GLY A 87 7.58 11.73 -9.30
N PHE A 88 6.78 11.46 -8.26
CA PHE A 88 5.34 11.33 -8.39
C PHE A 88 4.68 12.72 -8.43
N ALA A 89 3.85 12.96 -9.44
CA ALA A 89 3.01 14.14 -9.51
C ALA A 89 1.91 14.08 -8.44
N CYS A 90 1.46 12.85 -8.14
CA CYS A 90 0.53 12.55 -7.07
C CYS A 90 0.63 11.11 -6.64
N TRP A 91 0.17 10.81 -5.45
CA TRP A 91 0.09 9.47 -4.91
C TRP A 91 -0.88 9.45 -3.73
N GLN A 92 -1.42 8.26 -3.44
CA GLN A 92 -2.43 8.06 -2.40
C GLN A 92 -2.20 6.72 -1.72
N VAL A 93 -2.54 6.66 -0.43
CA VAL A 93 -2.60 5.42 0.34
C VAL A 93 -4.06 5.02 0.46
N TYR A 94 -4.36 3.76 0.15
CA TYR A 94 -5.66 3.14 0.31
C TYR A 94 -5.57 2.00 1.33
N SER A 95 -6.57 1.91 2.21
CA SER A 95 -6.74 0.77 3.09
C SER A 95 -8.15 0.22 2.94
N SER A 96 -8.27 -1.10 2.88
CA SER A 96 -9.53 -1.81 2.76
C SER A 96 -9.47 -3.14 3.51
N SER A 97 -10.57 -3.87 3.58
CA SER A 97 -10.63 -5.20 4.15
C SER A 97 -11.56 -6.10 3.33
N GLN A 98 -11.51 -7.40 3.61
CA GLN A 98 -12.41 -8.39 2.97
C GLN A 98 -13.91 -8.14 3.17
N GLN A 99 -14.29 -7.15 3.99
CA GLN A 99 -15.68 -6.71 4.12
C GLN A 99 -16.11 -5.76 2.99
N TYR A 100 -15.16 -5.07 2.34
CA TYR A 100 -15.41 -3.98 1.39
C TYR A 100 -14.93 -4.29 -0.03
N ASP A 101 -13.78 -4.96 -0.18
CA ASP A 101 -13.30 -5.47 -1.47
C ASP A 101 -13.25 -7.01 -1.45
N VAL A 102 -13.01 -7.61 -2.61
CA VAL A 102 -12.97 -9.08 -2.78
C VAL A 102 -11.55 -9.64 -2.84
N SER A 103 -10.56 -8.81 -3.16
CA SER A 103 -9.14 -9.17 -3.19
C SER A 103 -8.25 -7.94 -3.07
N LEU A 104 -6.96 -8.16 -2.77
CA LEU A 104 -5.93 -7.13 -2.83
C LEU A 104 -5.89 -6.44 -4.20
N GLU A 105 -6.03 -7.22 -5.27
CA GLU A 105 -6.02 -6.72 -6.65
C GLU A 105 -7.25 -5.86 -6.97
N HIS A 106 -8.43 -6.18 -6.41
CA HIS A 106 -9.62 -5.33 -6.54
C HIS A 106 -9.47 -4.01 -5.79
N ALA A 107 -8.97 -4.05 -4.54
CA ALA A 107 -8.68 -2.84 -3.79
C ALA A 107 -7.66 -1.96 -4.53
N ALA A 108 -6.64 -2.58 -5.15
CA ALA A 108 -5.65 -1.88 -5.95
C ALA A 108 -6.23 -1.26 -7.22
N ALA A 109 -7.06 -2.00 -7.96
CA ALA A 109 -7.73 -1.48 -9.15
C ALA A 109 -8.69 -0.32 -8.81
N ASN A 110 -9.44 -0.42 -7.71
CA ASN A 110 -10.32 0.66 -7.24
C ASN A 110 -9.52 1.92 -6.87
N ALA A 111 -8.39 1.76 -6.16
CA ALA A 111 -7.51 2.89 -5.83
C ALA A 111 -6.92 3.55 -7.09
N VAL A 112 -6.51 2.75 -8.09
CA VAL A 112 -6.00 3.30 -9.37
C VAL A 112 -7.10 4.04 -10.13
N ARG A 113 -8.31 3.48 -10.22
CA ARG A 113 -9.45 4.13 -10.87
C ARG A 113 -9.75 5.49 -10.24
N ASP A 114 -9.77 5.55 -8.91
CA ASP A 114 -10.06 6.79 -8.19
C ASP A 114 -8.95 7.84 -8.44
N LEU A 115 -7.69 7.41 -8.54
CA LEU A 115 -6.57 8.28 -8.92
C LEU A 115 -6.68 8.78 -10.37
N ILE A 116 -7.08 7.91 -11.31
CA ILE A 116 -7.35 8.29 -12.72
C ILE A 116 -8.47 9.33 -12.79
N ALA A 117 -9.54 9.16 -12.03
CA ALA A 117 -10.65 10.11 -12.00
C ALA A 117 -10.21 11.51 -11.51
N GLY A 118 -9.22 11.58 -10.61
CA GLY A 118 -8.67 12.83 -10.09
C GLY A 118 -7.65 13.52 -11.00
N TYR A 119 -6.79 12.77 -11.70
CA TYR A 119 -5.63 13.30 -12.45
C TYR A 119 -5.73 13.15 -13.97
N GLY A 120 -6.67 12.34 -14.45
CA GLY A 120 -6.85 12.04 -15.87
C GLY A 120 -5.94 10.94 -16.39
N ALA A 121 -6.38 10.26 -17.44
CA ALA A 121 -5.73 9.06 -17.98
C ALA A 121 -4.36 9.28 -18.66
N ASN A 122 -3.94 10.54 -18.85
CA ASN A 122 -2.69 10.87 -19.55
C ASN A 122 -1.42 10.61 -18.71
N TYR A 123 -1.57 10.30 -17.42
CA TYR A 123 -0.44 10.03 -16.54
C TYR A 123 0.02 8.57 -16.66
N ARG A 124 1.25 8.31 -16.21
CA ARG A 124 1.74 6.94 -15.98
C ARG A 124 1.36 6.51 -14.57
N PHE A 125 0.62 5.41 -14.45
CA PHE A 125 0.11 4.91 -13.18
C PHE A 125 0.96 3.78 -12.63
N TYR A 126 1.14 3.80 -11.32
CA TYR A 126 1.93 2.82 -10.59
C TYR A 126 1.19 2.35 -9.35
N VAL A 127 1.41 1.10 -8.96
CA VAL A 127 0.79 0.51 -7.78
C VAL A 127 1.77 -0.39 -7.03
N SER A 128 1.63 -0.40 -5.71
CA SER A 128 2.19 -1.41 -4.81
C SER A 128 1.15 -1.71 -3.74
N GLY A 129 1.15 -2.93 -3.20
CA GLY A 129 0.13 -3.34 -2.25
C GLY A 129 0.50 -4.60 -1.49
N ILE A 130 -0.05 -4.74 -0.29
CA ILE A 130 0.12 -5.92 0.57
C ILE A 130 -1.21 -6.36 1.18
N GLU A 131 -1.33 -7.66 1.38
CA GLU A 131 -2.32 -8.26 2.26
C GLU A 131 -1.71 -8.52 3.64
N LEU A 132 -2.42 -8.11 4.68
CA LEU A 132 -2.14 -8.43 6.07
C LEU A 132 -3.32 -9.20 6.65
N ILE A 133 -3.04 -10.24 7.42
CA ILE A 133 -4.07 -11.05 8.08
C ILE A 133 -3.92 -10.83 9.57
N GLU A 134 -4.96 -10.30 10.21
CA GLU A 134 -4.99 -10.11 11.66
C GLU A 134 -5.08 -11.49 12.35
N PRO A 135 -4.09 -11.90 13.17
CA PRO A 135 -4.02 -13.26 13.69
C PRO A 135 -5.20 -13.64 14.61
N SER A 136 -5.71 -12.68 15.37
CA SER A 136 -6.79 -12.89 16.36
C SER A 136 -8.15 -13.10 15.70
N THR A 137 -8.45 -12.34 14.64
CA THR A 137 -9.77 -12.32 13.98
C THR A 137 -9.79 -13.08 12.65
N GLN A 138 -8.61 -13.36 12.09
CA GLN A 138 -8.43 -13.87 10.72
C GLN A 138 -9.00 -12.95 9.63
N ILE A 139 -9.23 -11.67 9.94
CA ILE A 139 -9.67 -10.67 8.96
C ILE A 139 -8.48 -10.31 8.07
N ARG A 140 -8.73 -10.28 6.75
CA ARG A 140 -7.78 -9.78 5.75
C ARG A 140 -7.96 -8.28 5.56
N TYR A 141 -6.84 -7.58 5.61
CA TYR A 141 -6.72 -6.16 5.34
C TYR A 141 -5.79 -5.97 4.14
N TRP A 142 -6.13 -5.01 3.30
CA TRP A 142 -5.37 -4.67 2.11
C TRP A 142 -4.90 -3.23 2.24
N PHE A 143 -3.60 -3.05 2.02
CA PHE A 143 -2.97 -1.74 1.99
C PHE A 143 -2.37 -1.55 0.62
N VAL A 144 -2.74 -0.47 -0.05
CA VAL A 144 -2.32 -0.15 -1.40
C VAL A 144 -1.75 1.25 -1.41
N ILE A 145 -0.67 1.45 -2.16
CA ILE A 145 -0.20 2.78 -2.52
C ILE A 145 -0.23 2.88 -4.03
N VAL A 146 -0.93 3.88 -4.53
CA VAL A 146 -1.02 4.22 -5.95
C VAL A 146 -0.31 5.54 -6.19
N GLY A 147 0.30 5.69 -7.36
CA GLY A 147 0.96 6.92 -7.75
C GLY A 147 0.85 7.20 -9.23
N ALA A 148 0.84 8.48 -9.59
CA ALA A 148 0.91 8.93 -10.97
C ALA A 148 2.17 9.77 -11.20
N LYS A 149 2.88 9.49 -12.30
CA LYS A 149 3.99 10.31 -12.79
C LYS A 149 3.56 10.97 -14.10
N ASN A 150 4.13 12.15 -14.38
CA ASN A 150 3.98 12.79 -15.68
C ASN A 150 4.35 11.80 -16.82
N PRO A 151 3.80 11.99 -18.04
CA PRO A 151 4.07 11.14 -19.21
C PRO A 151 5.55 10.82 -19.45
#